data_AF-A0A178V9M9-F1
#
_entry.id   AF-A0A178V9M9-F1
#
_cell.length_a   1.000
_cell.length_b   1.000
_cell.length_c   1.000
_cell.angle_alpha   90.00
_cell.angle_beta   90.00
_cell.angle_gamma   90.00
#
_symmetry.space_group_name_H-M   'P 1'
#
loop_
_entity.id
_entity.type
_entity.pdbx_description
1 polymer ?
#
loop_
_entity_poly.entity_id
_entity_poly.type
_entity_poly.pdbx_seq_one_letter_code
_entity_poly.pdbx_strand_id
1 'polypeptide(L)'
;MPLVELLTSAALGLSLQLLHDAIIRAKERSLITRCILDRLDATLHKITPFVIKIDTLTEEVDEPFRKVIEELKRLLEKAIRLVDAYAELKLRNLLRKYRYKRRIKELDSSLRWMIDVDVQVNQWLDIKKLMGKMSEMNTKLDDITRQPMDIIEATGRSSEEDGCTKPTIDIHFRWKNQTKEHEIRFIFK
;
A
#
# COMPACT_ATOMS: atom_id res chain seq x y z
N MET A 1 -6.37 8.35 -16.54
CA MET A 1 -7.44 7.73 -15.73
C MET A 1 -8.25 6.74 -16.55
N PRO A 2 -8.19 5.44 -16.24
CA PRO A 2 -9.13 4.47 -16.79
C PRO A 2 -10.48 4.59 -16.07
N LEU A 3 -11.55 4.82 -16.83
CA LEU A 3 -12.94 4.98 -16.35
C LEU A 3 -13.42 3.84 -15.43
N VAL A 4 -12.84 2.65 -15.58
CA VAL A 4 -13.22 1.40 -14.90
C VAL A 4 -12.94 1.45 -13.40
N GLU A 5 -11.87 2.10 -12.97
CA GLU A 5 -11.46 2.11 -11.57
C GLU A 5 -12.31 3.09 -10.74
N LEU A 6 -12.64 4.25 -11.31
CA LEU A 6 -13.58 5.21 -10.71
C LEU A 6 -15.00 4.61 -10.56
N LEU A 7 -15.42 3.79 -11.51
CA LEU A 7 -16.68 3.06 -11.40
C LEU A 7 -16.64 1.99 -10.28
N THR A 8 -15.46 1.45 -10.00
CA THR A 8 -15.28 0.38 -9.00
C THR A 8 -15.37 0.92 -7.58
N SER A 9 -14.70 2.04 -7.29
CA SER A 9 -14.81 2.71 -6.00
C SER A 9 -16.21 3.26 -5.74
N ALA A 10 -16.83 3.90 -6.75
CA ALA A 10 -18.20 4.39 -6.66
C ALA A 10 -19.20 3.24 -6.38
N ALA A 11 -19.05 2.10 -7.07
CA ALA A 11 -19.87 0.91 -6.84
C ALA A 11 -19.69 0.33 -5.43
N LEU A 12 -18.47 0.33 -4.90
CA LEU A 12 -18.19 -0.08 -3.52
C LEU A 12 -18.81 0.86 -2.50
N GLY A 13 -18.69 2.18 -2.71
CA GLY A 13 -19.33 3.20 -1.87
C GLY A 13 -20.85 3.03 -1.82
N LEU A 14 -21.49 2.84 -2.98
CA LEU A 14 -22.92 2.55 -3.07
C LEU A 14 -23.29 1.25 -2.33
N SER A 15 -22.50 0.19 -2.48
CA SER A 15 -22.74 -1.09 -1.82
C SER A 15 -22.64 -0.97 -0.29
N LEU A 16 -21.69 -0.19 0.22
CA LEU A 16 -21.58 0.10 1.66
C LEU A 16 -22.84 0.81 2.16
N GLN A 17 -23.33 1.81 1.43
CA GLN A 17 -24.54 2.56 1.80
C GLN A 17 -25.78 1.66 1.78
N LEU A 18 -25.99 0.88 0.71
CA LEU A 18 -27.11 -0.06 0.60
C LEU A 18 -27.12 -1.07 1.75
N LEU A 19 -25.95 -1.56 2.15
CA LEU A 19 -25.82 -2.48 3.27
C LEU A 19 -26.12 -1.81 4.61
N HIS A 20 -25.66 -0.57 4.82
CA HIS A 20 -25.99 0.20 6.02
C HIS A 20 -27.51 0.39 6.15
N ASP A 21 -28.18 0.75 5.07
CA ASP A 21 -29.64 0.91 5.05
C ASP A 21 -30.36 -0.43 5.33
N ALA A 22 -29.88 -1.53 4.74
CA ALA A 22 -30.40 -2.87 5.00
C ALA A 22 -30.26 -3.27 6.48
N ILE A 23 -29.14 -2.91 7.10
CA ILE A 23 -28.89 -3.14 8.52
C ILE A 23 -29.87 -2.36 9.40
N ILE A 24 -30.12 -1.08 9.10
CA ILE A 24 -31.10 -0.27 9.82
C ILE A 24 -32.48 -0.93 9.77
N ARG A 25 -32.96 -1.29 8.57
CA ARG A 25 -34.25 -2.00 8.39
C ARG A 25 -34.30 -3.32 9.15
N ALA A 26 -33.21 -4.09 9.14
CA ALA A 26 -33.13 -5.37 9.84
C ALA A 26 -33.16 -5.20 11.37
N LYS A 27 -32.54 -4.14 11.91
CA LYS A 27 -32.55 -3.82 13.35
C LYS A 27 -33.96 -3.49 13.85
N GLU A 28 -34.73 -2.73 13.07
CA GLU A 28 -36.13 -2.41 13.38
C GLU A 28 -37.01 -3.66 13.43
N ARG A 29 -36.72 -4.66 12.60
CA ARG A 29 -37.50 -5.90 12.49
C ARG A 29 -37.18 -6.96 13.54
N SER A 30 -36.02 -6.89 14.21
CA SER A 30 -35.67 -7.88 15.24
C SER A 30 -34.62 -7.41 16.24
N LEU A 31 -35.06 -7.28 17.50
CA LEU A 31 -34.16 -6.95 18.63
C LEU A 31 -33.13 -8.05 18.92
N ILE A 32 -33.45 -9.33 18.67
CA ILE A 32 -32.58 -10.48 18.99
C ILE A 32 -31.28 -10.48 18.16
N THR A 33 -31.31 -9.92 16.95
CA THR A 33 -30.14 -9.81 16.08
C THR A 33 -29.49 -8.44 16.12
N ARG A 34 -30.04 -7.49 16.87
CA ARG A 34 -29.56 -6.12 16.96
C ARG A 34 -28.07 -6.06 17.28
N CYS A 35 -27.58 -6.77 18.31
CA CYS A 35 -26.15 -6.84 18.62
C CYS A 35 -25.26 -7.30 17.46
N ILE A 36 -25.70 -8.27 16.65
CA ILE A 36 -24.89 -8.77 15.53
C ILE A 36 -24.93 -7.79 14.36
N LEU A 37 -26.08 -7.15 14.13
CA LEU A 37 -26.25 -6.13 13.12
C LEU A 37 -25.48 -4.85 13.48
N ASP A 38 -25.48 -4.42 14.74
CA ASP A 38 -24.65 -3.31 15.25
C ASP A 38 -23.17 -3.61 15.07
N ARG A 39 -22.77 -4.87 15.29
CA ARG A 39 -21.39 -5.29 15.10
C ARG A 39 -20.98 -5.28 13.63
N LEU A 40 -21.84 -5.74 12.73
CA LEU A 40 -21.62 -5.66 11.29
C LEU A 40 -21.54 -4.20 10.82
N ASP A 41 -22.39 -3.34 11.36
CA ASP A 41 -22.39 -1.90 11.11
C ASP A 41 -21.07 -1.26 11.53
N ALA A 42 -20.56 -1.59 12.71
CA ALA A 42 -19.24 -1.13 13.16
C ALA A 42 -18.10 -1.67 12.28
N THR A 43 -18.20 -2.90 11.78
CA THR A 43 -17.24 -3.46 10.81
C THR A 43 -17.27 -2.65 9.50
N LEU A 44 -18.45 -2.23 9.02
CA LEU A 44 -18.57 -1.41 7.81
C LEU A 44 -17.91 -0.04 7.95
N HIS A 45 -18.12 0.64 9.07
CA HIS A 45 -17.47 1.93 9.35
C HIS A 45 -15.94 1.83 9.30
N LYS A 46 -15.37 0.68 9.66
CA LYS A 46 -13.92 0.42 9.57
C LYS A 46 -13.45 0.14 8.13
N ILE A 47 -14.33 -0.37 7.26
CA ILE A 47 -14.03 -0.63 5.84
C ILE A 47 -14.15 0.64 5.00
N THR A 48 -15.03 1.58 5.37
CA THR A 48 -15.21 2.87 4.66
C THR A 48 -13.89 3.56 4.29
N PRO A 49 -12.91 3.77 5.21
CA PRO A 49 -11.65 4.41 4.85
C PRO A 49 -10.82 3.59 3.84
N PHE A 50 -10.93 2.26 3.82
CA PHE A 50 -10.27 1.43 2.82
C PHE A 50 -10.82 1.68 1.42
N VAL A 51 -12.14 1.84 1.28
CA VAL A 51 -12.77 2.18 -0.01
C VAL A 51 -12.32 3.56 -0.51
N ILE A 52 -12.18 4.53 0.39
CA ILE A 52 -11.64 5.86 0.04
C ILE A 52 -10.18 5.78 -0.41
N LYS A 53 -9.36 4.90 0.19
CA LYS A 53 -7.98 4.70 -0.26
C LYS A 53 -7.89 4.08 -1.66
N ILE A 54 -8.83 3.21 -2.05
CA ILE A 54 -8.88 2.64 -3.40
C ILE A 54 -8.94 3.76 -4.46
N ASP A 55 -9.73 4.82 -4.21
CA ASP A 55 -9.80 5.97 -5.13
C ASP A 55 -8.44 6.63 -5.36
N THR A 56 -7.59 6.68 -4.32
CA THR A 56 -6.28 7.35 -4.36
C THR A 56 -5.14 6.52 -4.96
N LEU A 57 -5.35 5.20 -5.10
CA LEU A 57 -4.33 4.21 -5.48
C LEU A 57 -4.33 3.85 -6.97
N THR A 58 -5.19 4.50 -7.76
CA THR A 58 -5.57 4.17 -9.14
C THR A 58 -4.48 4.36 -10.22
N GLU A 59 -3.29 4.87 -9.90
CA GLU A 59 -2.24 4.99 -10.93
C GLU A 59 -1.47 3.68 -11.17
N GLU A 60 -1.40 2.76 -10.20
CA GLU A 60 -0.70 1.48 -10.35
C GLU A 60 -1.24 0.42 -9.37
N VAL A 61 -2.42 -0.13 -9.70
CA VAL A 61 -3.02 -1.24 -8.95
C VAL A 61 -2.42 -2.57 -9.39
N ASP A 62 -1.58 -3.17 -8.53
CA ASP A 62 -1.05 -4.50 -8.76
C ASP A 62 -2.19 -5.56 -8.75
N GLU A 63 -2.04 -6.64 -9.53
CA GLU A 63 -3.00 -7.75 -9.64
C GLU A 63 -3.50 -8.32 -8.28
N PRO A 64 -2.69 -8.43 -7.21
CA PRO A 64 -3.18 -8.84 -5.89
C PRO A 64 -4.19 -7.87 -5.28
N PHE A 65 -4.00 -6.56 -5.45
CA PHE A 65 -4.91 -5.54 -4.90
C PHE A 65 -6.26 -5.57 -5.62
N ARG A 66 -6.25 -5.76 -6.94
CA ARG A 66 -7.47 -5.97 -7.73
C ARG A 66 -8.31 -7.16 -7.23
N LYS A 67 -7.68 -8.28 -6.86
CA LYS A 67 -8.37 -9.45 -6.29
C LYS A 67 -9.02 -9.15 -4.95
N VAL A 68 -8.36 -8.36 -4.09
CA VAL A 68 -8.94 -7.93 -2.80
C VAL A 68 -10.18 -7.06 -3.01
N ILE A 69 -10.13 -6.14 -3.98
CA ILE A 69 -11.27 -5.27 -4.34
C ILE A 69 -12.47 -6.10 -4.82
N GLU A 70 -12.25 -7.06 -5.73
CA GLU A 70 -13.32 -7.92 -6.24
C GLU A 70 -13.91 -8.80 -5.14
N GLU A 71 -13.08 -9.33 -4.24
CA GLU A 71 -13.57 -10.09 -3.09
C GLU A 71 -14.37 -9.22 -2.11
N LEU A 72 -13.96 -7.96 -1.90
CA LEU A 72 -14.73 -6.99 -1.09
C LEU A 72 -16.12 -6.80 -1.68
N LYS A 73 -16.19 -6.52 -2.99
CA LYS A 73 -17.45 -6.32 -3.71
C LYS A 73 -18.37 -7.51 -3.55
N ARG A 74 -17.86 -8.73 -3.78
CA ARG A 74 -18.61 -9.98 -3.63
C ARG A 74 -19.13 -10.18 -2.21
N LEU A 75 -18.33 -9.86 -1.19
CA LEU A 75 -18.74 -9.96 0.21
C LEU A 75 -19.83 -8.95 0.56
N LEU A 76 -19.73 -7.70 0.07
CA LEU A 76 -20.75 -6.66 0.28
C LEU A 76 -22.08 -7.03 -0.38
N GLU A 77 -22.07 -7.48 -1.63
CA GLU A 77 -23.29 -7.95 -2.31
C GLU A 77 -23.96 -9.11 -1.56
N LYS A 78 -23.16 -10.07 -1.09
CA LYS A 78 -23.66 -11.20 -0.28
C LYS A 78 -24.25 -10.71 1.04
N ALA A 79 -23.67 -9.69 1.65
CA ALA A 79 -24.16 -9.09 2.90
C ALA A 79 -25.52 -8.44 2.71
N ILE A 80 -25.67 -7.62 1.67
CA ILE A 80 -26.92 -6.94 1.36
C ILE A 80 -28.05 -7.97 1.22
N ARG A 81 -27.87 -8.95 0.34
CA ARG A 81 -28.86 -10.01 0.11
C ARG A 81 -29.24 -10.76 1.38
N LEU A 82 -28.27 -11.00 2.26
CA LEU A 82 -28.49 -11.80 3.47
C LEU A 82 -29.19 -11.01 4.56
N VAL A 83 -28.86 -9.73 4.72
CA VAL A 83 -29.49 -8.83 5.68
C VAL A 83 -30.90 -8.46 5.24
N ASP A 84 -31.13 -8.18 3.95
CA ASP A 84 -32.47 -7.93 3.41
C ASP A 84 -33.39 -9.15 3.58
N ALA A 85 -32.91 -10.33 3.16
CA ALA A 85 -33.68 -11.56 3.32
C ALA A 85 -33.96 -11.88 4.80
N TYR A 86 -33.12 -11.44 5.73
CA TYR A 86 -33.39 -11.54 7.16
C TYR A 86 -34.49 -10.57 7.60
N ALA A 87 -34.46 -9.32 7.15
CA ALA A 87 -35.44 -8.29 7.50
C ALA A 87 -36.87 -8.67 7.05
N GLU A 88 -36.98 -9.42 5.96
CA GLU A 88 -38.25 -9.94 5.43
C GLU A 88 -38.82 -11.13 6.22
N LEU A 89 -38.05 -11.76 7.11
CA LEU A 89 -38.53 -12.92 7.87
C LEU A 89 -39.61 -12.54 8.89
N LYS A 90 -40.78 -13.17 8.76
CA LYS A 90 -41.85 -13.15 9.79
C LYS A 90 -41.31 -13.55 11.16
N LEU A 91 -41.82 -12.92 12.23
CA LEU A 91 -41.37 -13.17 13.61
C LEU A 91 -41.39 -14.65 14.01
N ARG A 92 -42.42 -15.39 13.57
CA ARG A 92 -42.61 -16.81 13.87
C ARG A 92 -41.54 -17.76 13.27
N ASN A 93 -40.72 -17.30 12.33
CA ASN A 93 -39.71 -18.13 11.66
C ASN A 93 -38.41 -18.25 12.45
N LEU A 94 -38.48 -18.65 13.73
CA LEU A 94 -37.34 -18.64 14.66
C LEU A 94 -36.14 -19.47 14.18
N LEU A 95 -36.38 -20.69 13.66
CA LEU A 95 -35.31 -21.55 13.15
C LEU A 95 -34.57 -20.93 11.96
N ARG A 96 -35.32 -20.31 11.02
CA ARG A 96 -34.70 -19.58 9.90
C ARG A 96 -33.92 -18.38 10.42
N LYS A 97 -34.50 -17.59 11.33
CA LYS A 97 -33.81 -16.45 11.94
C LYS A 97 -32.50 -16.84 12.62
N TYR A 98 -32.46 -17.98 13.32
CA TYR A 98 -31.23 -18.52 13.90
C TYR A 98 -30.18 -18.87 12.82
N ARG A 99 -30.58 -19.52 11.73
CA ARG A 99 -29.67 -19.83 10.61
C ARG A 99 -29.10 -18.56 9.97
N TYR A 100 -29.93 -17.56 9.73
CA TYR A 100 -29.48 -16.27 9.18
C TYR A 100 -28.55 -15.55 10.16
N LYS A 101 -28.87 -15.52 11.46
CA LYS A 101 -28.00 -14.97 12.50
C LYS A 101 -26.58 -15.56 12.43
N ARG A 102 -26.47 -16.88 12.28
CA ARG A 102 -25.19 -17.57 12.11
C ARG A 102 -24.47 -17.12 10.83
N ARG A 103 -25.17 -17.05 9.70
CA ARG A 103 -24.58 -16.61 8.42
C ARG A 103 -24.14 -15.14 8.43
N ILE A 104 -24.88 -14.24 9.10
CA ILE A 104 -24.45 -12.84 9.31
C ILE A 104 -23.16 -12.81 10.13
N LYS A 105 -23.08 -13.63 11.19
CA LYS A 105 -21.88 -13.72 12.03
C LYS A 105 -20.65 -14.22 11.26
N GLU A 106 -20.82 -15.24 10.43
CA GLU A 106 -19.76 -15.78 9.56
C GLU A 106 -19.30 -14.70 8.56
N LEU A 107 -20.24 -13.97 7.97
CA LEU A 107 -19.94 -12.91 7.02
C LEU A 107 -19.22 -11.70 7.65
N ASP A 108 -19.65 -11.25 8.83
CA ASP A 108 -18.97 -10.21 9.61
C ASP A 108 -17.51 -10.63 9.92
N SER A 109 -17.27 -11.93 10.13
CA SER A 109 -15.91 -12.45 10.33
C SER A 109 -15.07 -12.39 9.04
N SER A 110 -15.66 -12.71 7.88
CA SER A 110 -15.00 -12.56 6.58
C SER A 110 -14.67 -11.10 6.26
N LEU A 111 -15.58 -10.17 6.56
CA LEU A 111 -15.36 -8.73 6.37
C LEU A 111 -14.27 -8.20 7.32
N ARG A 112 -14.20 -8.70 8.55
CA ARG A 112 -13.13 -8.34 9.48
C ARG A 112 -11.76 -8.81 9.04
N TRP A 113 -11.67 -10.02 8.48
CA TRP A 113 -10.42 -10.52 7.91
C TRP A 113 -9.88 -9.57 6.83
N MET A 114 -10.76 -8.98 6.01
CA MET A 114 -10.36 -7.97 5.02
C MET A 114 -9.81 -6.69 5.65
N ILE A 115 -10.32 -6.29 6.82
CA ILE A 115 -9.79 -5.15 7.59
C ILE A 115 -8.41 -5.49 8.17
N ASP A 116 -8.20 -6.72 8.64
CA ASP A 116 -6.87 -7.12 9.14
C ASP A 116 -5.82 -7.15 8.01
N VAL A 117 -6.24 -7.41 6.76
CA VAL A 117 -5.42 -7.26 5.55
C VAL A 117 -5.07 -5.78 5.27
N ASP A 118 -5.83 -4.79 5.76
CA ASP A 118 -5.48 -3.34 5.64
C ASP A 118 -4.14 -3.00 6.29
N VAL A 119 -3.73 -3.73 7.34
CA VAL A 119 -2.37 -3.58 7.91
C VAL A 119 -1.31 -3.93 6.86
N GLN A 120 -1.52 -4.97 6.08
CA GLN A 120 -0.59 -5.40 5.03
C GLN A 120 -0.63 -4.48 3.81
N VAL A 121 -1.80 -3.95 3.45
CA VAL A 121 -1.93 -2.98 2.33
C VAL A 121 -1.25 -1.65 2.66
N ASN A 122 -1.41 -1.15 3.89
CA ASN A 122 -0.71 0.07 4.32
C ASN A 122 0.82 -0.14 4.37
N GLN A 123 1.27 -1.28 4.89
CA GLN A 123 2.69 -1.65 4.84
C GLN A 123 3.21 -1.76 3.40
N TRP A 124 2.42 -2.33 2.49
CA TRP A 124 2.77 -2.44 1.08
C TRP A 124 2.86 -1.06 0.41
N LEU A 125 1.96 -0.12 0.72
CA LEU A 125 2.01 1.26 0.23
C LEU A 125 3.31 1.96 0.69
N ASP A 126 3.68 1.80 1.96
CA ASP A 126 4.89 2.36 2.52
C ASP A 126 6.15 1.78 1.85
N ILE A 127 6.15 0.47 1.60
CA ILE A 127 7.23 -0.22 0.87
C ILE A 127 7.32 0.29 -0.58
N LYS A 128 6.19 0.44 -1.28
CA LYS A 128 6.16 0.94 -2.67
C LYS A 128 6.68 2.38 -2.76
N LYS A 129 6.26 3.24 -1.83
CA LYS A 129 6.76 4.62 -1.71
C LYS A 129 8.26 4.66 -1.40
N LEU A 130 8.75 3.77 -0.54
CA LEU A 130 10.17 3.66 -0.22
C LEU A 130 10.97 3.21 -1.45
N MET A 131 10.49 2.20 -2.18
CA MET A 131 11.12 1.73 -3.42
C MET A 131 11.19 2.83 -4.48
N GLY A 132 10.12 3.60 -4.67
CA GLY A 132 10.12 4.73 -5.59
C GLY A 132 11.20 5.77 -5.24
N LYS A 133 11.28 6.15 -3.97
CA LYS A 133 12.32 7.07 -3.47
C LYS A 133 13.74 6.48 -3.61
N MET A 134 13.91 5.19 -3.39
CA MET A 134 15.20 4.51 -3.54
C MET A 134 15.64 4.47 -5.01
N SER A 135 14.70 4.24 -5.93
CA SER A 135 14.96 4.31 -7.37
C SER A 135 15.39 5.72 -7.80
N GLU A 136 14.67 6.75 -7.36
CA GLU A 136 15.05 8.16 -7.61
C GLU A 136 16.42 8.51 -7.01
N MET A 137 16.78 7.92 -5.87
CA MET A 137 18.09 8.11 -5.27
C MET A 137 19.19 7.44 -6.08
N ASN A 138 18.95 6.21 -6.56
CA ASN A 138 19.89 5.49 -7.40
C ASN A 138 20.15 6.22 -8.72
N THR A 139 19.13 6.81 -9.35
CA THR A 139 19.34 7.61 -10.57
C THR A 139 20.15 8.87 -10.31
N LYS A 140 19.91 9.58 -9.20
CA LYS A 140 20.72 10.74 -8.81
C LYS A 140 22.18 10.35 -8.51
N LEU A 141 22.40 9.20 -7.87
CA LEU A 141 23.75 8.67 -7.65
C LEU A 141 24.44 8.33 -8.98
N ASP A 142 23.72 7.72 -9.91
CA ASP A 142 24.22 7.43 -11.25
C ASP A 142 24.59 8.71 -12.02
N ASP A 143 23.79 9.78 -11.90
CA ASP A 143 24.07 11.09 -12.52
C ASP A 143 25.32 11.74 -11.92
N ILE A 144 25.50 11.67 -10.60
CA ILE A 144 26.72 12.16 -9.91
C ILE A 144 27.94 11.34 -10.34
N THR A 145 27.78 10.02 -10.48
CA THR A 145 28.87 9.11 -10.88
C THR A 145 29.23 9.28 -12.36
N ARG A 146 28.30 9.80 -13.18
CA ARG A 146 28.51 10.12 -14.60
C ARG A 146 29.13 11.50 -14.85
N GLN A 147 29.11 12.43 -13.88
CA GLN A 147 29.87 13.66 -14.00
C GLN A 147 31.36 13.35 -13.80
N PRO A 148 32.23 13.56 -14.81
CA PRO A 148 33.66 13.53 -14.57
C PRO A 148 33.97 14.60 -13.52
N MET A 149 34.68 14.21 -12.46
CA MET A 149 35.28 15.15 -11.55
C MET A 149 36.35 15.90 -12.37
N ASP A 150 36.03 17.09 -12.88
CA ASP A 150 37.00 17.99 -13.51
C ASP A 150 38.01 18.43 -12.44
N ILE A 151 39.00 17.59 -12.18
CA ILE A 151 40.20 17.99 -11.46
C ILE A 151 40.95 18.91 -12.42
N ILE A 152 40.79 20.21 -12.17
CA ILE A 152 41.60 21.29 -12.73
C ILE A 152 43.07 20.92 -12.57
N GLU A 153 43.71 20.55 -13.67
CA GLU A 153 45.16 20.39 -13.76
C GLU A 153 45.77 21.79 -13.66
N ALA A 154 46.13 22.18 -12.43
CA ALA A 154 46.83 23.42 -12.17
C ALA A 154 48.25 23.32 -12.75
N THR A 155 48.49 24.19 -13.71
CA THR A 155 49.74 24.48 -14.41
C THR A 155 50.98 24.47 -13.51
N GLY A 156 51.91 23.56 -13.79
CA GLY A 156 53.31 23.64 -13.36
C GLY A 156 54.22 23.83 -14.58
N ARG A 157 54.64 25.06 -14.83
CA ARG A 157 55.56 25.43 -15.91
C ARG A 157 57.00 25.11 -15.50
N SER A 158 57.77 24.56 -16.44
CA SER A 158 59.21 24.82 -16.70
C SER A 158 60.21 23.67 -16.48
N SER A 159 60.93 23.44 -17.59
CA SER A 159 62.36 23.12 -17.72
C SER A 159 62.78 21.66 -17.90
N GLU A 160 63.52 21.50 -18.99
CA GLU A 160 64.21 20.34 -19.55
C GLU A 160 65.04 19.58 -18.52
N GLU A 161 65.05 18.24 -18.61
CA GLU A 161 66.28 17.43 -18.59
C GLU A 161 65.97 15.96 -18.98
N ASP A 162 66.89 15.39 -19.75
CA ASP A 162 66.89 14.04 -20.34
C ASP A 162 66.66 12.90 -19.34
N GLY A 163 65.92 11.88 -19.77
CA GLY A 163 65.90 10.58 -19.09
C GLY A 163 64.63 9.77 -19.34
N CYS A 164 64.70 8.76 -20.22
CA CYS A 164 63.63 7.78 -20.42
C CYS A 164 63.35 7.03 -19.11
N THR A 165 62.37 7.51 -18.34
CA THR A 165 61.92 6.88 -17.10
C THR A 165 60.47 6.47 -17.28
N LYS A 166 60.17 5.19 -17.00
CA LYS A 166 58.81 4.64 -17.09
C LYS A 166 57.85 5.50 -16.25
N PRO A 167 56.67 5.87 -16.78
CA PRO A 167 55.72 6.68 -16.02
C PRO A 167 55.25 5.87 -14.82
N THR A 168 55.63 6.30 -13.61
CA THR A 168 55.15 5.74 -12.36
C THR A 168 53.91 6.52 -11.95
N ILE A 169 52.77 5.85 -11.82
CA ILE A 169 51.51 6.47 -11.40
C ILE A 169 51.41 6.36 -9.88
N ASP A 170 51.24 7.49 -9.22
CA ASP A 170 51.06 7.59 -7.77
C ASP A 170 49.68 8.16 -7.46
N ILE A 171 48.86 7.38 -6.77
CA ILE A 171 47.49 7.75 -6.41
C ILE A 171 47.38 7.83 -4.90
N HIS A 172 46.91 8.98 -4.42
CA HIS A 172 46.84 9.30 -3.01
C HIS A 172 45.40 9.66 -2.61
N PHE A 173 44.82 8.88 -1.70
CA PHE A 173 43.49 9.12 -1.13
C PHE A 173 43.60 9.49 0.34
N ARG A 174 43.07 10.66 0.68
CA ARG A 174 42.98 11.15 2.05
C ARG A 174 41.53 11.52 2.36
N TRP A 175 41.00 11.00 3.46
CA TRP A 175 39.69 11.41 3.95
C TRP A 175 39.64 11.43 5.48
N LYS A 176 38.69 12.20 6.02
CA LYS A 176 38.51 12.38 7.46
C LYS A 176 37.11 11.94 7.87
N ASN A 177 37.00 11.19 8.95
CA ASN A 177 35.73 10.89 9.60
C ASN A 177 35.82 11.27 11.08
N GLN A 178 34.85 12.07 11.56
CA GLN A 178 34.58 12.65 12.90
C GLN A 178 35.72 12.80 13.94
N THR A 179 36.63 11.85 14.12
CA THR A 179 37.78 11.92 15.04
C THR A 179 39.12 11.48 14.44
N LYS A 180 39.17 10.95 13.21
CA LYS A 180 40.40 10.40 12.61
C LYS A 180 40.54 10.76 11.14
N GLU A 181 41.78 10.96 10.75
CA GLU A 181 42.20 11.17 9.37
C GLU A 181 42.84 9.87 8.86
N HIS A 182 42.43 9.47 7.66
CA HIS A 182 42.86 8.24 7.01
C HIS A 182 43.55 8.58 5.70
N GLU A 183 44.68 7.93 5.45
CA GLU A 183 45.52 8.15 4.29
C GLU A 183 45.92 6.80 3.68
N ILE A 184 45.75 6.65 2.37
CA ILE A 184 46.19 5.48 1.61
C ILE A 184 46.86 5.96 0.32
N ARG A 185 48.04 5.41 0.03
CA ARG A 185 48.85 5.74 -1.15
C ARG A 185 49.19 4.47 -1.92
N PHE A 186 49.00 4.50 -3.23
CA PHE A 186 49.34 3.42 -4.14
C PHE A 186 50.34 3.90 -5.18
N ILE A 187 51.45 3.19 -5.31
CA ILE A 187 52.52 3.50 -6.27
C ILE A 187 52.60 2.34 -7.26
N PHE A 188 52.39 2.63 -8.54
CA PHE A 188 52.48 1.68 -9.64
C PHE A 188 53.70 2.03 -10.50
N LYS A 189 54.65 1.09 -10.61
CA LYS A 189 55.90 1.21 -11.39
C LYS A 189 55.80 0.52 -12.75
#